data_AF-A0A1E7Z5U1-F1
#
_entry.id   AF-A0A1E7Z5U1-F1
#
_cell.length_a   1.000
_cell.length_b   1.000
_cell.length_c   1.000
_cell.angle_alpha   90.00
_cell.angle_beta   90.00
_cell.angle_gamma   90.00
#
_symmetry.space_group_name_H-M   'P 1'
#
loop_
_entity.id
_entity.type
_entity.pdbx_description
1 polymer ?
#
loop_
_entity_poly.entity_id
_entity_poly.type
_entity_poly.pdbx_seq_one_letter_code
_entity_poly.pdbx_strand_id
1 'polypeptide(L)'
;MVSRLIKRFFQKFRPASANVIVVGTDYPSYQLGSRIQAESSLHLSFFMNEEPWHHRTFILETELRYSSELLSLVEKHQVKAVICASGADFDIYQQRFAESLTQRHCQLILCENNRLPALS
;
A
#
# COMPACT_ATOMS: atom_id res chain seq x y z
N MET A 1 41.25 -5.40 -7.07
CA MET A 1 40.39 -4.22 -6.79
C MET A 1 39.41 -4.07 -7.95
N VAL A 2 38.35 -4.89 -7.98
CA VAL A 2 37.41 -4.95 -9.12
C VAL A 2 36.09 -4.28 -8.72
N SER A 3 35.96 -3.04 -9.21
CA SER A 3 34.74 -2.30 -9.55
C SER A 3 33.52 -2.36 -8.61
N ARG A 4 33.43 -1.37 -7.72
CA ARG A 4 32.16 -0.91 -7.09
C ARG A 4 31.14 -0.33 -8.09
N LEU A 5 31.53 -0.09 -9.34
CA LEU A 5 30.69 0.59 -10.35
C LEU A 5 29.67 -0.32 -11.07
N ILE A 6 29.88 -1.65 -11.12
CA ILE A 6 29.02 -2.54 -11.93
C ILE A 6 27.68 -2.87 -11.25
N LYS A 7 27.62 -2.86 -9.91
CA LYS A 7 26.40 -3.19 -9.16
C LYS A 7 25.25 -2.18 -9.33
N ARG A 8 25.55 -0.92 -9.70
CA ARG A 8 24.54 0.13 -9.91
C ARG A 8 23.81 0.01 -11.25
N PHE A 9 24.43 -0.62 -12.25
CA PHE A 9 23.83 -0.71 -13.59
C PHE A 9 22.79 -1.83 -13.69
N PHE A 10 22.94 -2.91 -12.91
CA PHE A 10 22.01 -4.04 -12.90
C PHE A 10 20.78 -3.86 -11.98
N GLN A 11 20.74 -2.83 -11.14
CA GLN A 11 19.52 -2.48 -10.37
C GLN A 11 18.43 -1.81 -11.23
N LYS A 12 18.78 -1.36 -12.44
CA LYS A 12 17.89 -0.60 -13.32
C LYS A 12 16.90 -1.48 -14.13
N PHE A 13 17.03 -2.80 -14.03
CA PHE A 13 16.21 -3.78 -14.76
C PHE A 13 15.29 -4.61 -13.87
N ARG A 14 15.02 -4.15 -12.64
CA ARG A 14 13.88 -4.69 -11.88
C ARG A 14 12.63 -3.93 -12.32
N PRO A 15 11.52 -4.61 -12.66
CA PRO A 15 10.26 -3.93 -12.89
C PRO A 15 9.95 -3.05 -11.68
N ALA A 16 9.54 -1.82 -11.92
CA ALA A 16 9.24 -0.89 -10.85
C ALA A 16 8.08 -1.46 -10.02
N SER A 17 8.28 -1.60 -8.71
CA SER A 17 7.24 -2.07 -7.80
C SER A 17 6.11 -1.03 -7.72
N ALA A 18 4.86 -1.47 -7.82
CA ALA A 18 3.70 -0.59 -7.67
C ALA A 18 3.51 -0.19 -6.19
N ASN A 19 3.43 1.11 -5.93
CA ASN A 19 3.17 1.63 -4.58
C ASN A 19 1.72 1.35 -4.18
N VAL A 20 1.53 0.73 -3.02
CA VAL A 20 0.21 0.37 -2.50
C VAL A 20 0.05 0.80 -1.04
N ILE A 21 -1.21 1.00 -0.65
CA ILE A 21 -1.62 1.31 0.72
C ILE A 21 -2.51 0.17 1.23
N VAL A 22 -2.35 -0.22 2.50
CA VAL A 22 -3.24 -1.16 3.17
C VAL A 22 -4.13 -0.42 4.17
N VAL A 23 -5.42 -0.76 4.21
CA VAL A 23 -6.38 -0.22 5.17
C VAL A 23 -6.57 -1.17 6.35
N GLY A 24 -6.65 -0.63 7.55
CA GLY A 24 -6.87 -1.37 8.79
C GLY A 24 -5.56 -1.79 9.47
N THR A 25 -5.68 -2.14 10.75
CA THR A 25 -4.55 -2.57 11.59
C THR A 25 -4.85 -3.87 12.34
N ASP A 26 -5.90 -4.57 11.91
CA ASP A 26 -6.25 -5.87 12.46
C ASP A 26 -5.37 -6.98 11.85
N TYR A 27 -5.64 -8.21 12.28
CA TYR A 27 -4.83 -9.35 11.86
C TYR A 27 -4.87 -9.61 10.33
N PRO A 28 -6.03 -9.58 9.65
CA PRO A 28 -6.10 -9.63 8.19
C PRO A 28 -5.24 -8.57 7.49
N SER A 29 -5.32 -7.30 7.91
CA SER A 29 -4.53 -6.23 7.29
C SER A 29 -3.02 -6.40 7.54
N TYR A 30 -2.63 -6.88 8.72
CA TYR A 30 -1.24 -7.24 9.00
C TYR A 30 -0.73 -8.38 8.09
N GLN A 31 -1.50 -9.45 7.94
CA GLN A 31 -1.15 -10.57 7.05
C GLN A 31 -1.00 -10.13 5.60
N LEU A 32 -1.91 -9.27 5.14
CA LEU A 32 -1.86 -8.67 3.81
C LEU A 32 -0.59 -7.85 3.60
N GLY A 33 -0.28 -6.94 4.54
CA GLY A 33 0.93 -6.14 4.49
C GLY A 33 2.21 -6.99 4.45
N SER A 34 2.28 -8.06 5.26
CA SER A 34 3.43 -8.96 5.29
C SER A 34 3.64 -9.68 3.96
N ARG A 35 2.55 -10.08 3.27
CA ARG A 35 2.64 -10.66 1.93
C ARG A 35 3.06 -9.66 0.87
N ILE A 36 2.55 -8.42 0.94
CA ILE A 36 2.98 -7.35 0.03
C ILE A 36 4.48 -7.10 0.16
N GLN A 37 5.03 -7.10 1.38
CA GLN A 37 6.48 -6.93 1.58
C GLN A 37 7.33 -8.08 1.02
N ALA A 38 6.78 -9.29 0.97
CA ALA A 38 7.44 -10.44 0.36
C ALA A 38 7.31 -10.45 -1.18
N GLU A 39 6.41 -9.65 -1.75
CA GLU A 39 6.14 -9.57 -3.18
C GLU A 39 6.98 -8.49 -3.84
N SER A 40 7.82 -8.89 -4.80
CA SER A 40 8.77 -7.96 -5.45
C SER A 40 8.12 -6.94 -6.38
N SER A 41 6.91 -7.24 -6.86
CA SER A 41 6.14 -6.37 -7.75
C SER A 41 5.37 -5.27 -7.04
N LEU A 42 5.27 -5.31 -5.70
CA LEU A 42 4.52 -4.36 -4.89
C LEU A 42 5.40 -3.69 -3.84
N HIS A 43 5.07 -2.45 -3.48
CA HIS A 43 5.73 -1.73 -2.40
C HIS A 43 4.69 -1.16 -1.43
N LEU A 44 4.71 -1.67 -0.20
CA LEU A 44 3.82 -1.22 0.88
C LEU A 44 4.26 0.15 1.40
N SER A 45 3.58 1.20 0.90
CA SER A 45 3.94 2.59 1.22
C SER A 45 3.40 3.05 2.56
N PHE A 46 2.15 2.71 2.89
CA PHE A 46 1.49 3.14 4.13
C PHE A 46 0.44 2.12 4.61
N PHE A 47 0.18 2.13 5.90
CA PHE A 47 -1.07 1.65 6.49
C PHE A 47 -2.01 2.83 6.77
N MET A 48 -3.32 2.60 6.70
CA MET A 48 -4.34 3.58 7.06
C MET A 48 -5.23 3.09 8.18
N ASN A 49 -5.54 3.96 9.14
CA ASN A 49 -6.57 3.74 10.15
C ASN A 49 -7.21 5.09 10.51
N GLU A 50 -8.50 5.12 10.83
CA GLU A 50 -9.20 6.34 11.27
C GLU A 50 -8.61 6.88 12.57
N GLU A 51 -8.06 5.98 13.39
CA GLU A 51 -7.62 6.31 14.73
C GLU A 51 -6.33 5.54 15.07
N PRO A 52 -5.14 6.12 14.81
CA PRO A 52 -3.87 5.55 15.20
C PRO A 52 -3.68 5.74 16.72
N TRP A 53 -4.48 5.02 17.50
CA TRP A 53 -4.60 5.15 18.95
C TRP A 53 -3.37 4.74 19.75
N HIS A 54 -2.40 4.10 19.10
CA HIS A 54 -1.20 3.63 19.76
C HIS A 54 0.03 4.38 19.28
N HIS A 55 0.88 4.74 20.23
CA HIS A 55 2.19 5.39 20.08
C HIS A 55 3.22 4.50 19.38
N ARG A 56 2.82 3.85 18.28
CA ARG A 56 3.61 3.10 17.33
C ARG A 56 3.08 3.46 15.96
N THR A 57 3.62 4.53 15.40
CA THR A 57 3.31 5.09 14.08
C THR A 57 3.72 4.17 12.92
N PHE A 58 4.07 2.91 13.19
CA PHE A 58 4.60 1.96 12.22
C PHE A 58 4.02 0.56 12.43
N ILE A 59 3.68 -0.09 11.33
CA ILE A 59 3.31 -1.51 11.23
C ILE A 59 4.20 -2.10 10.14
N LEU A 60 4.88 -3.21 10.43
CA LEU A 60 5.85 -3.83 9.51
C LEU A 60 6.90 -2.83 9.01
N GLU A 61 7.40 -1.93 9.86
CA GLU A 61 8.34 -0.85 9.47
C GLU A 61 7.75 0.17 8.46
N THR A 62 6.47 0.07 8.12
CA THR A 62 5.74 1.02 7.27
C THR A 62 4.90 1.97 8.12
N GLU A 63 4.84 3.25 7.76
CA GLU A 63 4.08 4.27 8.50
C GLU A 63 2.58 3.98 8.53
N LEU A 64 1.97 4.21 9.70
CA LEU A 64 0.52 4.25 9.92
C LEU A 64 0.05 5.70 9.84
N ARG A 65 -0.90 5.98 8.95
CA ARG A 65 -1.43 7.32 8.66
C ARG A 65 -2.93 7.39 8.85
N TYR A 66 -3.45 8.60 8.95
CA TYR A 66 -4.90 8.83 9.03
C TYR A 66 -5.53 8.70 7.65
N SER A 67 -6.75 8.17 7.59
CA SER A 67 -7.51 8.09 6.34
C SER A 67 -7.78 9.46 5.69
N SER A 68 -7.82 10.53 6.49
CA SER A 68 -7.94 11.91 5.98
C SER A 68 -6.74 12.34 5.13
N GLU A 69 -5.59 11.70 5.30
CA GLU A 69 -4.36 11.95 4.51
C GLU A 69 -4.31 11.11 3.23
N LEU A 70 -5.28 10.21 3.00
CA LEU A 70 -5.23 9.24 1.92
C LEU A 70 -4.98 9.90 0.55
N LEU A 71 -5.78 10.91 0.20
CA LEU A 71 -5.74 11.50 -1.14
C LEU A 71 -4.43 12.26 -1.40
N SER A 72 -3.88 12.96 -0.39
CA SER A 72 -2.61 13.66 -0.52
C SER A 72 -1.43 12.69 -0.63
N LEU A 73 -1.49 11.56 0.09
CA LEU A 73 -0.50 10.49 -0.02
C LEU A 73 -0.56 9.78 -1.37
N VAL A 74 -1.75 9.53 -1.90
CA VAL A 74 -1.94 8.92 -3.23
C VAL A 74 -1.26 9.74 -4.32
N GLU A 75 -1.47 11.06 -4.33
CA GLU A 75 -0.85 11.96 -5.30
C GLU A 75 0.67 12.05 -5.13
N LYS A 76 1.13 12.31 -3.90
CA LYS A 76 2.54 12.54 -3.61
C LYS A 76 3.41 11.30 -3.85
N HIS A 77 2.88 10.12 -3.56
CA HIS A 77 3.61 8.86 -3.66
C HIS A 77 3.22 8.03 -4.89
N GLN A 78 2.38 8.55 -5.79
CA GLN A 78 1.95 7.86 -7.01
C GLN A 78 1.39 6.45 -6.72
N VAL A 79 0.57 6.35 -5.67
CA VAL A 79 -0.02 5.09 -5.22
C VAL A 79 -0.96 4.56 -6.30
N LYS A 80 -0.84 3.27 -6.60
CA LYS A 80 -1.63 2.57 -7.63
C LYS A 80 -2.84 1.87 -7.07
N ALA A 81 -2.79 1.42 -5.83
CA ALA A 81 -3.93 0.80 -5.18
C ALA A 81 -4.00 1.06 -3.68
N VAL A 82 -5.23 1.20 -3.20
CA VAL A 82 -5.63 1.09 -1.79
C VAL A 82 -6.29 -0.28 -1.62
N ILE A 83 -5.76 -1.09 -0.72
CA ILE A 83 -6.16 -2.49 -0.57
C ILE A 83 -6.75 -2.69 0.82
N CYS A 84 -8.01 -3.12 0.88
CA CYS A 84 -8.72 -3.46 2.10
C CYS A 84 -8.71 -4.98 2.30
N ALA A 85 -8.44 -5.43 3.53
CA ALA A 85 -8.53 -6.85 3.88
C ALA A 85 -9.93 -7.26 4.36
N SER A 86 -10.76 -6.28 4.76
CA SER A 86 -12.12 -6.48 5.24
C SER A 86 -13.15 -5.80 4.33
N GLY A 87 -14.34 -6.40 4.20
CA GLY A 87 -15.46 -5.80 3.47
C GLY A 87 -15.96 -4.51 4.12
N ALA A 88 -15.95 -4.44 5.46
CA ALA A 88 -16.38 -3.25 6.20
C ALA A 88 -15.49 -2.03 5.88
N ASP A 89 -14.16 -2.20 5.88
CA ASP A 89 -13.24 -1.12 5.50
C ASP A 89 -13.40 -0.75 4.02
N PHE A 90 -13.59 -1.76 3.16
CA PHE A 90 -13.83 -1.53 1.74
C PHE A 90 -15.08 -0.68 1.51
N ASP A 91 -16.20 -0.99 2.16
CA ASP A 91 -17.46 -0.25 2.02
C ASP A 91 -17.30 1.21 2.48
N ILE A 92 -16.62 1.42 3.62
CA ILE A 92 -16.32 2.77 4.14
C ILE A 92 -15.49 3.56 3.12
N TYR A 93 -14.42 2.96 2.60
CA TYR A 93 -13.54 3.62 1.65
C TYR A 93 -14.19 3.81 0.28
N GLN A 94 -15.04 2.88 -0.14
CA GLN A 94 -15.79 2.98 -1.38
C GLN A 94 -16.75 4.16 -1.31
N GLN A 95 -17.49 4.29 -0.21
CA GLN A 95 -18.41 5.41 -0.01
C GLN A 95 -17.68 6.76 0.08
N ARG A 96 -16.52 6.80 0.74
CA ARG A 96 -15.82 8.07 1.04
C ARG A 96 -14.85 8.52 -0.05
N PHE A 97 -14.20 7.60 -0.76
CA PHE A 97 -13.01 7.92 -1.57
C PHE A 97 -13.05 7.37 -2.99
N ALA A 98 -14.00 6.49 -3.39
CA ALA A 98 -13.94 5.82 -4.69
C ALA A 98 -13.82 6.77 -5.89
N GLU A 99 -14.62 7.83 -5.92
CA GLU A 99 -14.56 8.82 -7.00
C GLU A 99 -13.20 9.54 -7.03
N SER A 100 -12.73 10.01 -5.87
CA SER A 100 -11.46 10.73 -5.74
C SER A 100 -10.24 9.85 -6.06
N LEU A 101 -10.29 8.56 -5.74
CA LEU A 101 -9.26 7.58 -6.10
C LEU A 101 -9.25 7.32 -7.60
N THR A 102 -10.43 7.16 -8.21
CA THR A 102 -10.58 6.96 -9.66
C THR A 102 -10.01 8.14 -10.46
N GLN A 103 -10.31 9.37 -10.04
CA GLN A 103 -9.75 10.59 -10.65
C GLN A 103 -8.20 10.65 -10.58
N ARG A 104 -7.60 9.95 -9.61
CA ARG A 104 -6.15 9.86 -9.41
C ARG A 104 -5.52 8.61 -10.00
N HIS A 105 -6.29 7.85 -10.80
CA HIS A 105 -5.86 6.56 -11.36
C HIS A 105 -5.36 5.56 -10.30
N CYS A 106 -5.96 5.61 -9.11
CA CYS A 106 -5.68 4.70 -8.01
C CYS A 106 -6.89 3.77 -7.81
N GLN A 107 -6.64 2.47 -7.72
CA GLN A 107 -7.69 1.46 -7.56
C GLN A 107 -8.03 1.26 -6.08
N LEU A 108 -9.30 1.04 -5.76
CA LEU A 108 -9.72 0.53 -4.46
C LEU A 108 -10.04 -0.97 -4.61
N ILE A 109 -9.38 -1.82 -3.83
CA ILE A 109 -9.43 -3.27 -4.00
C ILE A 109 -9.81 -3.94 -2.67
N LEU A 110 -10.83 -4.80 -2.69
CA LEU A 110 -11.06 -5.76 -1.61
C LEU A 110 -10.23 -7.01 -1.87
N CYS A 111 -9.32 -7.34 -0.95
CA CYS A 111 -8.47 -8.51 -1.02
C CYS A 111 -9.05 -9.65 -0.19
N GLU A 112 -9.87 -10.49 -0.82
CA GLU A 112 -10.43 -11.67 -0.18
C GLU A 112 -9.38 -12.80 -0.11
N ASN A 113 -9.35 -13.53 1.01
CA ASN A 113 -8.47 -14.69 1.21
C ASN A 113 -6.98 -14.40 1.01
N ASN A 114 -6.56 -13.14 1.24
CA ASN A 114 -5.16 -12.73 1.21
C ASN A 114 -4.49 -12.94 -0.18
N ARG A 115 -5.25 -12.90 -1.27
CA ARG A 115 -4.71 -13.01 -2.65
C ARG A 115 -4.30 -11.64 -3.19
N LEU A 116 -3.01 -11.45 -3.42
CA LEU A 116 -2.48 -10.18 -3.91
C LEU A 116 -3.01 -9.84 -5.32
N PRO A 117 -3.39 -8.57 -5.57
CA PRO A 117 -3.78 -8.14 -6.90
C PRO A 117 -2.56 -8.07 -7.84
N ALA A 118 -2.76 -8.40 -9.10
CA ALA A 118 -1.77 -8.12 -10.14
C ALA A 118 -1.91 -6.64 -10.56
N LEU A 119 -0.96 -5.80 -10.15
CA LEU A 119 -0.88 -4.40 -10.55
C LEU A 119 0.24 -4.27 -11.60
N SER A 120 -0.11 -3.71 -12.77
CA SER A 120 0.80 -3.47 -13.90
C SER A 120 1.29 -2.03 -13.96
#